data_AF-A0A9Q2XM37-F1
#
_entry.id   AF-A0A9Q2XM37-F1
#
_cell.length_a   1.000
_cell.length_b   1.000
_cell.length_c   1.000
_cell.angle_alpha   90.00
_cell.angle_beta   90.00
_cell.angle_gamma   90.00
#
_symmetry.space_group_name_H-M   'P 1'
#
loop_
_entity.id
_entity.type
_entity.pdbx_description
1 polymer ?
#
loop_
_entity_poly.entity_id
_entity_poly.type
_entity_poly.pdbx_seq_one_letter_code
_entity_poly.pdbx_strand_id
1 'polypeptide(L)'
;GARAVMGGQHIRIDMAEVRSLQTDPARLLHQRLCGWVDSGKSGRIALDTLCGYVWPEEVINVNAIKKRRQTARKALGELAAVGWKLCEASSNQLVIEPSVWKRISSASGWRRIIATLTRGRT
;
A
#
# COMPACT_ATOMS: atom_id res chain seq x y z
N GLY A 1 -6.08 21.88 35.24
CA GLY A 1 -5.49 21.75 33.89
C GLY A 1 -4.74 20.45 33.81
N ALA A 2 -5.16 19.57 32.90
CA ALA A 2 -4.37 18.45 32.35
C ALA A 2 -5.29 17.70 31.37
N ARG A 3 -5.26 18.06 30.08
CA ARG A 3 -5.79 17.18 29.03
C ARG A 3 -4.67 16.19 28.73
N ALA A 4 -4.81 14.96 29.23
CA ALA A 4 -4.02 13.85 28.77
C ALA A 4 -4.18 13.74 27.24
N VAL A 5 -3.07 13.70 26.51
CA VAL A 5 -3.09 13.42 25.08
C VAL A 5 -3.54 11.96 24.93
N MET A 6 -4.79 11.80 24.50
CA MET A 6 -5.46 10.55 24.20
C MET A 6 -4.65 9.67 23.25
N GLY A 7 -4.81 8.36 23.43
CA GLY A 7 -4.11 7.29 22.71
C GLY A 7 -4.04 7.54 21.20
N GLY A 8 -2.81 7.70 20.70
CA GLY A 8 -2.56 7.70 19.28
C GLY A 8 -2.94 6.35 18.71
N GLN A 9 -3.64 6.35 17.58
CA GLN A 9 -3.85 5.15 16.78
C GLN A 9 -2.45 4.63 16.38
N HIS A 10 -1.91 3.68 17.14
CA HIS A 10 -0.58 3.13 16.90
C HIS A 10 -0.65 2.24 15.67
N ILE A 11 -0.33 2.81 14.52
CA ILE A 11 -0.18 2.07 13.27
C ILE A 11 0.92 1.03 13.49
N ARG A 12 0.57 -0.25 13.36
CA ARG A 12 1.55 -1.33 13.45
C ARG A 12 2.35 -1.39 12.16
N ILE A 13 3.63 -1.01 12.24
CA ILE A 13 4.59 -1.12 11.15
C ILE A 13 5.50 -2.31 11.45
N ASP A 14 5.56 -3.26 10.53
CA ASP A 14 6.48 -4.39 10.63
C ASP A 14 7.90 -3.95 10.24
N MET A 15 8.82 -3.98 11.20
CA MET A 15 10.20 -3.54 10.98
C MET A 15 11.01 -4.49 10.09
N ALA A 16 10.62 -5.77 9.96
CA ALA A 16 11.27 -6.69 9.05
C ALA A 16 10.89 -6.39 7.60
N GLU A 17 9.63 -6.02 7.34
CA GLU A 17 9.21 -5.52 6.04
C GLU A 17 9.96 -4.24 5.68
N VAL A 18 10.01 -3.25 6.59
CA VAL A 18 10.71 -1.96 6.34
C VAL A 18 12.19 -2.15 6.01
N ARG A 19 12.88 -3.08 6.71
CA ARG A 19 14.29 -3.41 6.46
C ARG A 19 14.52 -4.14 5.14
N SER A 20 13.50 -4.81 4.61
CA SER A 20 13.59 -5.53 3.34
C SER A 20 13.37 -4.61 2.14
N LEU A 21 12.68 -3.48 2.32
CA LEU A 21 12.55 -2.43 1.32
C LEU A 21 13.91 -1.77 1.08
N GLN A 22 14.21 -1.44 -0.18
CA GLN A 22 15.51 -0.90 -0.57
C GLN A 22 15.44 0.60 -0.78
N THR A 23 14.32 1.09 -1.30
CA THR A 23 14.18 2.51 -1.67
C THR A 23 13.33 3.31 -0.68
N ASP A 24 13.64 4.60 -0.57
CA ASP A 24 12.88 5.50 0.31
C ASP A 24 11.42 5.70 -0.12
N PRO A 25 11.10 5.82 -1.43
CA PRO A 25 9.72 5.76 -1.89
C PRO A 25 8.97 4.50 -1.45
N ALA A 26 9.63 3.34 -1.44
CA ALA A 26 9.01 2.10 -0.96
C ALA A 26 8.73 2.17 0.54
N ARG A 27 9.70 2.62 1.35
CA ARG A 27 9.49 2.80 2.80
C ARG A 27 8.37 3.79 3.12
N LEU A 28 8.32 4.93 2.43
CA LEU A 28 7.26 5.94 2.61
C LEU A 28 5.89 5.40 2.23
N LEU A 29 5.78 4.70 1.08
CA LEU A 29 4.52 4.07 0.67
C LEU A 29 4.09 3.01 1.68
N HIS A 30 5.01 2.17 2.15
CA HIS A 30 4.72 1.14 3.16
C HIS A 30 4.17 1.75 4.45
N GLN A 31 4.83 2.77 5.00
CA GLN A 31 4.36 3.47 6.20
C GLN A 31 2.97 4.08 6.03
N ARG A 32 2.74 4.77 4.91
CA ARG A 32 1.45 5.41 4.60
C ARG A 32 0.33 4.39 4.44
N LEU A 33 0.62 3.30 3.74
CA LEU A 33 -0.34 2.24 3.52
C LEU A 33 -0.61 1.42 4.78
N CYS A 34 0.38 1.19 5.65
CA CYS A 34 0.15 0.58 6.96
C CYS A 34 -0.92 1.37 7.73
N GLY A 35 -0.85 2.70 7.74
CA GLY A 35 -1.86 3.53 8.40
C GLY A 35 -3.24 3.48 7.77
N TRP A 36 -3.30 3.39 6.44
CA TRP A 36 -4.56 3.33 5.71
C TRP A 36 -5.25 1.95 5.86
N VAL A 37 -4.46 0.87 5.84
CA VAL A 37 -4.95 -0.51 5.82
C VAL A 37 -5.16 -1.11 7.21
N ASP A 38 -4.54 -0.58 8.27
CA ASP A 38 -4.80 -1.01 9.67
C ASP A 38 -6.28 -0.87 10.06
N SER A 39 -7.07 -0.13 9.28
CA SER A 39 -8.54 -0.13 9.32
C SER A 39 -9.20 -1.46 8.89
N GLY A 40 -8.43 -2.49 8.55
CA GLY A 40 -8.89 -3.82 8.11
C GLY A 40 -9.38 -3.86 6.66
N LYS A 41 -9.13 -2.79 5.89
CA LYS A 41 -9.72 -2.58 4.57
C LYS A 41 -8.68 -2.79 3.48
N SER A 42 -8.97 -3.66 2.52
CA SER A 42 -8.42 -3.52 1.18
C SER A 42 -9.16 -2.37 0.48
N GLY A 43 -8.48 -1.70 -0.44
CA GLY A 43 -9.14 -0.63 -1.17
C GLY A 43 -8.41 -0.30 -2.45
N ARG A 44 -9.10 0.51 -3.26
CA ARG A 44 -8.56 1.01 -4.52
C ARG A 44 -7.94 2.37 -4.29
N ILE A 45 -6.71 2.55 -4.75
CA ILE A 45 -6.01 3.82 -4.70
C ILE A 45 -5.45 4.15 -6.08
N ALA A 46 -5.51 5.43 -6.46
CA ALA A 46 -4.93 5.90 -7.71
C ALA A 46 -3.40 5.97 -7.59
N LEU A 47 -2.69 5.69 -8.68
CA LEU A 47 -1.23 5.82 -8.73
C LEU A 47 -0.79 7.27 -8.48
N ASP A 48 -1.61 8.23 -8.89
CA ASP A 48 -1.37 9.66 -8.66
C ASP A 48 -1.42 10.01 -7.17
N THR A 49 -2.38 9.45 -6.43
CA THR A 49 -2.47 9.59 -4.96
C THR A 49 -1.23 9.00 -4.27
N LEU A 50 -0.75 7.84 -4.74
CA LEU A 50 0.49 7.24 -4.22
C LEU A 50 1.70 8.13 -4.49
N CYS A 51 1.77 8.75 -5.67
CA CYS A 51 2.82 9.72 -5.98
C CYS A 51 2.76 10.93 -5.04
N GLY A 52 1.56 11.45 -4.74
CA GLY A 52 1.37 12.55 -3.80
C GLY A 52 1.82 12.24 -2.38
N TYR A 53 1.76 10.96 -1.95
CA TYR A 53 2.28 10.56 -0.64
C TYR A 53 3.81 10.60 -0.53
N VAL A 54 4.51 10.34 -1.63
CA VAL A 54 5.98 10.34 -1.68
C VAL A 54 6.52 11.73 -2.01
N TRP A 55 5.84 12.45 -2.90
CA TRP A 55 6.23 13.79 -3.34
C TRP A 55 5.04 14.76 -3.18
N PRO A 56 4.93 15.46 -2.04
CA PRO A 56 3.82 16.38 -1.77
C PRO A 56 3.86 17.64 -2.66
N GLU A 57 5.04 17.99 -3.19
CA GLU A 57 5.21 19.14 -4.08
C GLU A 57 4.55 18.91 -5.43
N GLU A 58 3.69 19.84 -5.85
CA GLU A 58 3.10 19.81 -7.19
C GLU A 58 4.15 20.13 -8.25
N VAL A 59 4.20 19.34 -9.33
CA VAL A 59 5.09 19.59 -10.47
C VAL A 59 4.25 19.64 -11.73
N ILE A 60 4.41 20.75 -12.44
CA ILE A 60 3.77 20.98 -13.74
C ILE A 60 4.55 20.26 -14.87
N ASN A 61 5.81 19.90 -14.61
CA ASN A 61 6.67 19.25 -15.62
C ASN A 61 6.24 17.80 -15.88
N VAL A 62 5.74 17.54 -17.10
CA VAL A 62 5.27 16.22 -17.57
C VAL A 62 6.33 15.12 -17.45
N ASN A 63 7.61 15.43 -17.69
CA ASN A 63 8.69 14.45 -17.55
C ASN A 63 8.91 14.08 -16.08
N ALA A 64 8.79 15.05 -15.17
CA ALA A 64 8.87 14.81 -13.73
C ALA A 64 7.69 13.94 -13.26
N ILE A 65 6.46 14.22 -13.72
CA ILE A 65 5.28 13.41 -13.42
C ILE A 65 5.47 11.96 -13.89
N LYS A 66 5.92 11.75 -15.14
CA LYS A 66 6.19 10.41 -15.68
C LYS A 66 7.23 9.66 -14.84
N LYS A 67 8.33 10.33 -14.46
CA LYS A 67 9.40 9.74 -13.65
C LYS A 67 8.92 9.37 -12.24
N ARG A 68 8.09 10.21 -11.61
CA ARG A 68 7.47 9.92 -10.31
C ARG A 68 6.55 8.71 -10.38
N ARG A 69 5.67 8.63 -11.40
CA ARG A 69 4.81 7.46 -11.62
C ARG A 69 5.61 6.18 -11.85
N GLN A 70 6.69 6.24 -12.62
CA GLN A 70 7.56 5.09 -12.83
C GLN A 70 8.25 4.66 -11.52
N THR A 71 8.70 5.63 -10.72
CA THR A 71 9.36 5.36 -9.42
C THR A 71 8.37 4.76 -8.43
N ALA A 72 7.14 5.27 -8.37
CA ALA A 72 6.07 4.69 -7.56
C ALA A 72 5.77 3.24 -7.96
N ARG A 73 5.71 2.93 -9.26
CA ARG A 73 5.54 1.53 -9.73
C ARG A 73 6.69 0.61 -9.30
N LYS A 74 7.94 1.10 -9.34
CA LYS A 74 9.10 0.32 -8.85
C LYS A 74 9.00 0.06 -7.35
N ALA A 75 8.66 1.09 -6.57
CA ALA A 75 8.47 0.99 -5.13
C ALA A 75 7.33 0.00 -4.78
N LEU A 76 6.24 0.02 -5.54
CA LEU A 76 5.17 -0.96 -5.42
C LEU A 76 5.65 -2.40 -5.71
N GLY A 77 6.56 -2.59 -6.67
CA GLY A 77 7.21 -3.87 -6.89
C GLY A 77 8.00 -4.37 -5.68
N GLU A 78 8.69 -3.48 -4.95
CA GLU A 78 9.36 -3.82 -3.70
C GLU A 78 8.36 -4.21 -2.60
N LEU A 79 7.23 -3.49 -2.50
CA LEU A 79 6.15 -3.83 -1.57
C LEU A 79 5.58 -5.23 -1.86
N ALA A 80 5.38 -5.56 -3.15
CA ALA A 80 4.94 -6.89 -3.55
C ALA A 80 5.95 -7.98 -3.14
N ALA A 81 7.25 -7.70 -3.25
CA ALA A 81 8.30 -8.64 -2.85
C ALA A 81 8.31 -8.94 -1.34
N VAL A 82 7.99 -7.95 -0.48
CA VAL A 82 7.88 -8.18 0.97
C VAL A 82 6.56 -8.87 1.36
N GLY A 83 5.57 -8.90 0.45
CA GLY A 83 4.37 -9.73 0.58
C GLY A 83 3.05 -8.97 0.54
N TRP A 84 3.05 -7.71 0.13
CA TRP A 84 1.83 -6.96 -0.12
C TRP A 84 1.18 -7.46 -1.41
N LYS A 85 -0.16 -7.55 -1.43
CA LYS A 85 -0.87 -7.87 -2.68
C LYS A 85 -1.29 -6.59 -3.36
N LEU A 86 -0.86 -6.46 -4.60
CA LEU A 86 -1.17 -5.35 -5.48
C LEU A 86 -1.85 -5.92 -6.72
N CYS A 87 -3.12 -5.59 -6.92
CA CYS A 87 -3.86 -5.98 -8.11
C CYS A 87 -4.16 -4.74 -8.94
N GLU A 88 -3.77 -4.74 -10.21
CA GLU A 88 -4.14 -3.65 -11.12
C GLU A 88 -5.65 -3.70 -11.40
N ALA A 89 -6.37 -2.65 -11.01
CA ALA A 89 -7.79 -2.51 -11.30
C ALA A 89 -8.01 -1.78 -12.64
N SER A 90 -7.14 -0.84 -12.96
CA SER A 90 -7.09 -0.12 -14.23
C SER A 90 -5.70 0.48 -14.45
N SER A 91 -5.43 1.07 -15.62
CA SER A 91 -4.13 1.62 -16.01
C SER A 91 -3.53 2.64 -15.01
N ASN A 92 -4.36 3.26 -14.17
CA ASN A 92 -3.96 4.24 -13.16
C ASN A 92 -4.49 3.94 -11.75
N GLN A 93 -5.09 2.76 -11.50
CA GLN A 93 -5.68 2.41 -10.21
C GLN A 93 -5.27 1.00 -9.77
N LEU A 94 -4.93 0.89 -8.48
CA LEU A 94 -4.44 -0.33 -7.87
C LEU A 94 -5.31 -0.68 -6.68
N VAL A 95 -5.64 -1.96 -6.53
CA VAL A 95 -6.20 -2.52 -5.30
C VAL A 95 -5.03 -2.97 -4.45
N ILE A 96 -4.95 -2.46 -3.23
CA ILE A 96 -3.90 -2.81 -2.26
C ILE A 96 -4.54 -3.63 -1.14
N GLU A 97 -3.94 -4.78 -0.84
CA GLU A 97 -4.30 -5.60 0.32
C GLU A 97 -3.10 -5.75 1.26
N PRO A 98 -3.33 -5.74 2.58
CA PRO A 98 -2.23 -5.81 3.55
C PRO A 98 -1.56 -7.16 3.55
N SER A 99 -0.26 -7.15 3.83
CA SER A 99 0.52 -8.35 4.12
C SER A 99 0.09 -9.06 5.41
N VAL A 100 -0.66 -8.41 6.33
CA VAL A 100 -1.13 -8.99 7.59
C VAL A 100 -1.96 -10.27 7.39
N TRP A 101 -2.61 -10.43 6.23
CA TRP A 101 -3.31 -11.67 5.86
C TRP A 101 -2.38 -12.88 5.67
N LYS A 102 -1.06 -12.71 5.45
CA LYS A 102 -0.09 -13.84 5.47
C LYS A 102 -0.17 -14.62 6.78
N ARG A 103 -0.38 -13.93 7.91
CA ARG A 103 -0.35 -14.54 9.24
C ARG A 103 -1.64 -15.33 9.57
N ILE A 104 -2.76 -14.99 8.95
CA ILE A 104 -4.05 -15.68 9.15
C ILE A 104 -4.28 -16.76 8.07
N SER A 105 -3.77 -16.54 6.84
CA SER A 105 -4.07 -17.39 5.68
C SER A 105 -3.08 -18.57 5.47
N SER A 106 -2.18 -18.83 6.44
CA SER A 106 -1.35 -20.05 6.46
C SER A 106 -2.17 -21.34 6.69
N ALA A 107 -3.45 -21.23 7.06
CA ALA A 107 -4.39 -22.35 7.02
C ALA A 107 -4.85 -22.57 5.56
N SER A 108 -4.22 -23.55 4.92
CA SER A 108 -4.42 -24.03 3.56
C SER A 108 -5.89 -24.12 3.12
N GLY A 109 -6.32 -23.26 2.19
CA GLY A 109 -7.64 -23.38 1.55
C GLY A 109 -8.11 -22.16 0.77
N TRP A 110 -7.60 -20.96 1.09
CA TRP A 110 -8.23 -19.71 0.67
C TRP A 110 -7.76 -19.14 -0.69
N ARG A 111 -6.79 -19.76 -1.36
CA ARG A 111 -6.27 -19.29 -2.67
C ARG A 111 -7.32 -19.33 -3.78
N ARG A 112 -8.36 -20.15 -3.66
CA ARG A 112 -9.41 -20.31 -4.68
C ARG A 112 -10.61 -19.38 -4.48
N ILE A 113 -10.91 -18.97 -3.25
CA ILE A 113 -12.10 -18.16 -2.91
C ILE A 113 -11.89 -16.68 -3.22
N ILE A 114 -10.67 -16.15 -3.04
CA ILE A 114 -10.40 -14.72 -3.31
C ILE A 114 -10.46 -14.39 -4.81
N ALA A 115 -10.02 -15.29 -5.69
CA ALA A 115 -10.13 -15.10 -7.14
C ALA A 115 -11.60 -14.93 -7.59
N THR A 116 -12.53 -15.60 -6.89
CA THR A 116 -13.97 -15.56 -7.18
C THR A 116 -14.63 -14.28 -6.66
N LEU A 117 -14.22 -13.77 -5.50
CA LEU A 117 -14.81 -12.56 -4.90
C LEU A 117 -14.47 -11.25 -5.64
N THR A 118 -13.37 -11.22 -6.40
CA THR A 118 -13.03 -10.09 -7.28
C THR A 118 -13.82 -10.05 -8.60
N ARG A 119 -14.62 -11.09 -8.92
CA ARG A 119 -15.36 -11.18 -10.19
C ARG A 119 -16.87 -11.39 -9.97
N GLY A 120 -17.46 -10.62 -9.07
CA GLY A 120 -18.89 -10.71 -8.75
C GLY A 120 -19.49 -9.41 -8.22
N ARG A 121 -19.60 -8.39 -9.07
CA ARG A 121 -20.58 -7.30 -8.92
C ARG A 121 -21.13 -6.95 -10.29
N THR A 122 -22.15 -7.70 -10.70
CA THR A 122 -23.27 -7.28 -11.55
C THR A 122 -24.50 -7.98 -11.00
#